data_AF-A0A958F9V5-F1
#
_entry.id   AF-A0A958F9V5-F1
#
_cell.length_a   1.000
_cell.length_b   1.000
_cell.length_c   1.000
_cell.angle_alpha   90.00
_cell.angle_beta   90.00
_cell.angle_gamma   90.00
#
_symmetry.space_group_name_H-M   'P 1'
#
loop_
_entity.id
_entity.type
_entity.pdbx_description
1 polymer ?
#
loop_
_entity_poly.entity_id
_entity_poly.type
_entity_poly.pdbx_seq_one_letter_code
_entity_poly.pdbx_strand_id
1 'polypeptide(L)'
;MPGSNRLLREGVPGYYWQVYWRERENGGDFDDGEVEDGVFIPLSKQRWSLDPHGKLLGFQRLLDDSLKLPRLSQPEAAALARDFVARYSPFPDLNDGTLTVREDSIAEMQQQVSPAAGEDKKAEQNLNYQVGKGWEYQDGKKTERENRTDYEFRWTTRDATSGDDIDITVKVAGNLVSSFSTDYKVPKIYSKKSDSSIAEITSILLVLLIGIVTIVLAFKRWRAYELSFGFALGMGGLVAVLFGIFMYMELPSGMGWTILLPLLIAPPFVGGALVMVWAVGDSLGREVWPEKFISLDLIRNGYWLHSKIGESLIRGITLGAVSGAVVLLLTRIIDPFLRLQYIHPDQDTFIFLHSGSPFLTFIGWNGFTGIYTLTTLMLLLMGLLRKRFSSPIILLAVPAVLLVMSNKGNILPLWVGMPIEIIATLAVIWAFYRFDILTAFWALFTALTINPAASLFGIGNSGHLASGWVVAAFGGLLLIYAIVTFWGSDRITDYQRIAPAFAKNITERQRLQRELEIARDVQMSFLPAVNPDVHNLDIAARCIPALEVGGDYYDFVELEGNRLGVVIG
;
A
#
# COMPACT_ATOMS: atom_id res chain seq x y z
N MET A 1 31.53 22.77 1.16
CA MET A 1 31.10 23.80 2.14
C MET A 1 31.12 23.18 3.53
N PRO A 2 31.75 23.80 4.54
CA PRO A 2 31.95 23.19 5.86
C PRO A 2 30.83 23.61 6.83
N GLY A 3 30.04 22.64 7.31
CA GLY A 3 29.02 22.84 8.35
C GLY A 3 28.00 21.70 8.55
N SER A 4 27.85 20.75 7.62
CA SER A 4 26.65 19.87 7.57
C SER A 4 26.72 18.54 8.31
N ASN A 5 27.87 18.07 8.82
CA ASN A 5 27.99 16.66 9.27
C ASN A 5 27.96 16.43 10.79
N ARG A 6 27.61 17.45 11.59
CA ARG A 6 27.09 17.24 12.97
C ARG A 6 25.56 17.09 12.98
N LEU A 7 24.88 17.50 11.90
CA LEU A 7 23.43 17.50 11.75
C LEU A 7 22.80 16.13 11.44
N LEU A 8 23.58 15.13 11.01
CA LEU A 8 23.04 13.85 10.50
C LEU A 8 22.87 12.74 11.56
N ARG A 9 23.21 12.96 12.84
CA ARG A 9 23.11 11.91 13.89
C ARG A 9 22.60 12.29 15.28
N GLU A 10 22.56 13.56 15.70
CA GLU A 10 22.10 13.86 17.08
C GLU A 10 20.56 13.86 17.25
N GLY A 11 19.76 13.44 16.25
CA GLY A 11 18.30 13.49 16.40
C GLY A 11 17.49 12.50 15.57
N VAL A 12 17.49 11.21 15.93
CA VAL A 12 16.30 10.31 15.98
C VAL A 12 16.54 8.94 15.34
N PRO A 13 16.04 7.85 15.97
CA PRO A 13 16.12 6.47 15.46
C PRO A 13 15.06 6.23 14.38
N GLY A 14 15.46 5.56 13.30
CA GLY A 14 14.53 4.96 12.35
C GLY A 14 14.94 5.17 10.90
N TYR A 15 15.67 4.22 10.31
CA TYR A 15 15.72 4.01 8.86
C TYR A 15 15.94 2.52 8.56
N TYR A 16 15.29 2.06 7.49
CA TYR A 16 15.22 0.70 6.99
C TYR A 16 15.74 0.64 5.54
N TRP A 17 16.05 -0.55 5.02
CA TRP A 17 16.66 -0.78 3.69
C TRP A 17 15.91 -1.86 2.89
N GLN A 18 15.79 -1.72 1.56
CA GLN A 18 15.24 -2.77 0.67
C GLN A 18 15.91 -2.79 -0.73
N VAL A 19 16.20 -4.00 -1.23
CA VAL A 19 17.03 -4.29 -2.42
C VAL A 19 16.18 -4.89 -3.55
N TYR A 20 16.38 -4.47 -4.81
CA TYR A 20 15.75 -5.04 -6.01
C TYR A 20 16.78 -5.43 -7.10
N TRP A 21 16.49 -6.50 -7.85
CA TRP A 21 17.34 -7.05 -8.93
C TRP A 21 16.63 -7.04 -10.30
N ARG A 22 17.39 -6.86 -11.40
CA ARG A 22 16.94 -7.19 -12.77
C ARG A 22 18.10 -7.68 -13.66
N GLU A 23 17.86 -8.74 -14.43
CA GLU A 23 18.80 -9.36 -15.38
C GLU A 23 18.63 -8.75 -16.79
N ARG A 24 19.69 -8.63 -17.60
CA ARG A 24 19.65 -8.06 -18.97
C ARG A 24 19.99 -9.14 -20.01
N GLU A 25 19.10 -9.35 -20.98
CA GLU A 25 19.39 -10.08 -22.22
C GLU A 25 19.93 -9.11 -23.31
N ASN A 26 21.04 -9.53 -23.91
CA ASN A 26 21.63 -9.21 -25.22
C ASN A 26 21.60 -7.76 -25.77
N GLY A 27 22.80 -7.14 -25.77
CA GLY A 27 23.32 -6.51 -27.00
C GLY A 27 23.13 -5.01 -27.20
N GLY A 28 22.97 -4.20 -26.15
CA GLY A 28 23.04 -2.73 -26.24
C GLY A 28 24.15 -2.17 -25.36
N ASP A 29 24.94 -1.23 -25.90
CA ASP A 29 25.87 -0.39 -25.14
C ASP A 29 25.24 0.10 -23.83
N PHE A 30 26.09 0.27 -22.81
CA PHE A 30 25.69 0.84 -21.52
C PHE A 30 24.99 2.19 -21.76
N ASP A 31 23.71 2.26 -21.40
CA ASP A 31 23.05 3.53 -21.10
C ASP A 31 23.24 3.75 -19.60
N ASP A 32 23.86 4.87 -19.25
CA ASP A 32 24.17 5.27 -17.88
C ASP A 32 22.86 5.56 -17.11
N GLY A 33 22.24 4.51 -16.56
CA GLY A 33 21.00 4.56 -15.80
C GLY A 33 21.19 4.12 -14.35
N GLU A 34 21.31 5.12 -13.48
CA GLU A 34 21.12 5.19 -12.03
C GLU A 34 21.21 3.91 -11.18
N VAL A 35 22.16 3.96 -10.25
CA VAL A 35 22.19 3.06 -9.12
C VAL A 35 22.29 3.93 -7.87
N GLU A 36 21.20 4.01 -7.10
CA GLU A 36 21.08 4.80 -5.86
C GLU A 36 21.39 3.94 -4.62
N ASP A 37 22.11 4.55 -3.67
CA ASP A 37 22.62 4.10 -2.36
C ASP A 37 23.92 4.85 -2.04
N GLY A 38 23.76 6.12 -1.64
CA GLY A 38 24.84 7.08 -1.38
C GLY A 38 24.80 8.25 -2.37
N VAL A 39 25.33 9.41 -1.96
CA VAL A 39 25.51 10.56 -2.87
C VAL A 39 26.55 10.16 -3.92
N PHE A 40 26.07 9.66 -5.07
CA PHE A 40 26.91 9.29 -6.20
C PHE A 40 27.31 10.53 -6.99
N ILE A 41 28.62 10.76 -7.13
CA ILE A 41 29.17 11.70 -8.11
C ILE A 41 29.60 10.85 -9.33
N PRO A 42 28.78 10.73 -10.39
CA PRO A 42 29.16 9.96 -11.56
C PRO A 42 30.31 10.67 -12.30
N LEU A 43 31.45 10.00 -12.40
CA LEU A 43 32.58 10.40 -13.25
C LEU A 43 32.80 9.32 -14.32
N SER A 44 31.78 9.08 -15.16
CA SER A 44 31.70 8.22 -16.37
C SER A 44 32.31 6.79 -16.37
N LYS A 45 33.07 6.39 -15.34
CA LYS A 45 33.74 5.08 -15.14
C LYS A 45 33.97 4.76 -13.66
N GLN A 46 33.38 5.55 -12.74
CA GLN A 46 33.54 5.41 -11.30
C GLN A 46 32.24 5.71 -10.56
N ARG A 47 32.00 4.93 -9.52
CA ARG A 47 30.82 5.01 -8.65
C ARG A 47 31.28 4.98 -7.19
N TRP A 48 30.78 5.89 -6.35
CA TRP A 48 31.19 6.06 -4.95
C TRP A 48 29.97 6.17 -4.02
N SER A 49 29.92 5.38 -2.96
CA SER A 49 28.93 5.41 -1.89
C SER A 49 29.61 5.85 -0.59
N LEU A 50 29.05 6.86 0.07
CA LEU A 50 29.62 7.49 1.26
C LEU A 50 28.63 7.42 2.41
N ASP A 51 29.15 7.27 3.62
CA ASP A 51 28.40 7.42 4.86
C ASP A 51 28.11 8.91 5.14
N PRO A 52 27.20 9.20 6.09
CA PRO A 52 26.86 10.56 6.50
C PRO A 52 28.04 11.39 7.03
N HIS A 53 29.18 10.78 7.35
CA HIS A 53 30.40 11.45 7.80
C HIS A 53 31.42 11.67 6.67
N GLY A 54 31.06 11.33 5.42
CA GLY A 54 31.93 11.44 4.26
C GLY A 54 32.99 10.34 4.17
N LYS A 55 32.82 9.25 4.93
CA LYS A 55 33.63 8.04 4.82
C LYS A 55 33.06 7.11 3.78
N LEU A 56 33.89 6.26 3.20
CA LEU A 56 33.50 5.39 2.11
C LEU A 56 32.74 4.17 2.61
N LEU A 57 31.53 3.94 2.09
CA LEU A 57 30.75 2.71 2.25
C LEU A 57 30.94 1.76 1.07
N GLY A 58 31.22 2.32 -0.10
CA GLY A 58 31.55 1.51 -1.27
C GLY A 58 32.11 2.36 -2.39
N PHE A 59 32.89 1.77 -3.28
CA PHE A 59 33.12 2.35 -4.59
C PHE A 59 33.40 1.25 -5.61
N GLN A 60 33.20 1.58 -6.87
CA GLN A 60 33.52 0.70 -7.97
C GLN A 60 34.06 1.53 -9.12
N ARG A 61 35.20 1.09 -9.65
CA ARG A 61 35.82 1.62 -10.85
C ARG A 61 35.74 0.57 -11.94
N LEU A 62 35.12 0.94 -13.06
CA LEU A 62 35.15 0.12 -14.27
C LEU A 62 36.54 0.23 -14.89
N LEU A 63 37.26 -0.89 -14.90
CA LEU A 63 38.59 -1.00 -15.46
C LEU A 63 38.55 -1.94 -16.66
N ASP A 64 38.84 -1.39 -17.84
CA ASP A 64 39.05 -2.15 -19.07
C ASP A 64 40.10 -3.27 -18.86
N ASP A 65 39.85 -4.44 -19.42
CA ASP A 65 40.70 -5.62 -19.30
C ASP A 65 42.04 -5.45 -20.04
N SER A 66 42.10 -4.53 -21.00
CA SER A 66 43.30 -4.16 -21.77
C SER A 66 44.29 -3.27 -21.00
N LEU A 67 43.90 -2.72 -19.84
CA LEU A 67 44.77 -1.85 -19.03
C LEU A 67 45.99 -2.61 -18.48
N LYS A 68 47.18 -2.11 -18.83
CA LYS A 68 48.47 -2.55 -18.27
C LYS A 68 48.68 -1.90 -16.90
N LEU A 69 48.50 -2.69 -15.84
CA LEU A 69 48.77 -2.28 -14.47
C LEU A 69 49.93 -3.11 -13.89
N PRO A 70 50.83 -2.51 -13.11
CA PRO A 70 51.87 -3.25 -12.41
C PRO A 70 51.27 -4.39 -11.58
N ARG A 71 51.89 -5.58 -11.67
CA ARG A 71 51.48 -6.73 -10.86
C ARG A 71 52.02 -6.56 -9.45
N LEU A 72 51.14 -6.58 -8.46
CA LEU A 72 51.53 -6.71 -7.06
C LEU A 72 51.59 -8.18 -6.65
N SER A 73 52.49 -8.49 -5.72
CA SER A 73 52.40 -9.73 -4.97
C SER A 73 51.15 -9.71 -4.08
N GLN A 74 50.64 -10.89 -3.72
CA GLN A 74 49.45 -10.98 -2.88
C GLN A 74 49.60 -10.26 -1.51
N PRO A 75 50.75 -10.34 -0.80
CA PRO A 75 50.95 -9.59 0.44
C PRO A 75 50.89 -8.07 0.25
N GLU A 76 51.45 -7.56 -0.85
CA GLU A 76 51.40 -6.14 -1.20
C GLU A 76 49.98 -5.69 -1.56
N ALA A 77 49.22 -6.51 -2.29
CA ALA A 77 47.82 -6.23 -2.61
C ALA A 77 46.93 -6.27 -1.35
N ALA A 78 47.19 -7.20 -0.42
CA ALA A 78 46.49 -7.27 0.86
C ALA A 78 46.83 -6.08 1.77
N ALA A 79 48.09 -5.64 1.78
CA ALA A 79 48.49 -4.42 2.48
C ALA A 79 47.79 -3.18 1.91
N LEU A 80 47.76 -3.04 0.57
CA LEU A 80 47.07 -1.95 -0.11
C LEU A 80 45.57 -1.93 0.21
N ALA A 81 44.91 -3.10 0.19
CA ALA A 81 43.51 -3.23 0.54
C ALA A 81 43.24 -2.83 2.00
N ARG A 82 44.07 -3.30 2.94
CA ARG A 82 43.95 -2.95 4.37
C ARG A 82 44.16 -1.47 4.62
N ASP A 83 45.23 -0.89 4.07
CA ASP A 83 45.54 0.53 4.21
C ASP A 83 44.42 1.40 3.64
N PHE A 84 43.82 0.95 2.54
CA PHE A 84 42.66 1.60 1.95
C PHE A 84 41.44 1.59 2.88
N VAL A 85 41.05 0.42 3.39
CA VAL A 85 39.88 0.33 4.29
C VAL A 85 40.15 1.08 5.59
N ALA A 86 41.34 0.95 6.20
CA ALA A 86 41.70 1.66 7.42
C ALA A 86 41.65 3.19 7.26
N ARG A 87 42.05 3.70 6.09
CA ARG A 87 42.09 5.15 5.82
C ARG A 87 40.72 5.73 5.46
N TYR A 88 39.90 4.99 4.72
CA TYR A 88 38.71 5.56 4.09
C TYR A 88 37.37 5.01 4.60
N SER A 89 37.35 3.90 5.34
CA SER A 89 36.12 3.24 5.81
C SER A 89 35.63 3.78 7.18
N PRO A 90 34.31 3.71 7.47
CA PRO A 90 33.76 4.07 8.77
C PRO A 90 34.10 3.18 9.96
N PHE A 91 34.82 2.06 9.76
CA PHE A 91 35.12 1.10 10.83
C PHE A 91 36.53 1.33 11.44
N PRO A 92 36.66 2.04 12.58
CA PRO A 92 37.95 2.43 13.16
C PRO A 92 38.73 1.28 13.82
N ASP A 93 38.10 0.15 14.16
CA ASP A 93 38.75 -1.02 14.76
C ASP A 93 39.76 -1.73 13.83
N LEU A 94 39.92 -1.23 12.60
CA LEU A 94 41.00 -1.57 11.69
C LEU A 94 42.34 -0.88 12.03
N ASN A 95 42.33 0.19 12.84
CA ASN A 95 43.52 0.98 13.17
C ASN A 95 44.37 0.40 14.31
N ASP A 96 43.87 -0.55 15.09
CA ASP A 96 44.55 -1.02 16.32
C ASP A 96 45.75 -1.94 16.06
N GLY A 97 46.23 -2.04 14.82
CA GLY A 97 47.53 -2.64 14.51
C GLY A 97 47.64 -4.15 14.78
N THR A 98 46.55 -4.83 15.11
CA THR A 98 46.52 -6.29 15.38
C THR A 98 46.44 -7.17 14.14
N LEU A 99 46.66 -6.61 12.94
CA LEU A 99 46.80 -7.37 11.70
C LEU A 99 48.28 -7.72 11.45
N THR A 100 48.87 -8.54 12.33
CA THR A 100 50.20 -9.11 12.08
C THR A 100 50.12 -10.17 10.99
N VAL A 101 50.69 -9.88 9.81
CA VAL A 101 51.00 -10.91 8.81
C VAL A 101 52.27 -11.61 9.26
N ARG A 102 52.18 -12.90 9.61
CA ARG A 102 53.38 -13.73 9.72
C ARG A 102 53.81 -14.12 8.31
N GLU A 103 54.93 -13.57 7.82
CA GLU A 103 55.52 -13.93 6.51
C GLU A 103 55.96 -15.41 6.45
N ASP A 104 56.21 -16.04 7.61
CA ASP A 104 56.77 -17.40 7.69
C ASP A 104 55.84 -18.51 7.16
N SER A 105 54.53 -18.27 6.98
CA SER A 105 53.60 -19.30 6.48
C SER A 105 53.62 -19.51 4.97
N ILE A 106 54.34 -18.67 4.20
CA ILE A 106 54.41 -18.78 2.73
C ILE A 106 55.39 -19.91 2.31
N ALA A 107 56.43 -20.18 3.10
CA ALA A 107 57.44 -21.18 2.76
C ALA A 107 56.97 -22.62 3.01
N GLU A 108 56.15 -22.86 4.04
CA GLU A 108 55.74 -24.23 4.42
C GLU A 108 54.58 -24.77 3.56
N MET A 109 53.77 -23.92 2.92
CA MET A 109 52.65 -24.37 2.08
C MET A 109 52.98 -24.59 0.60
N GLN A 110 54.11 -24.07 0.10
CA GLN A 110 54.54 -24.32 -1.29
C GLN A 110 55.03 -25.77 -1.53
N GLN A 111 55.23 -26.58 -0.49
CA GLN A 111 55.63 -27.99 -0.64
C GLN A 111 54.46 -28.97 -0.80
N GLN A 112 53.20 -28.55 -0.71
CA GLN A 112 52.06 -29.49 -0.63
C GLN A 112 51.04 -29.45 -1.77
N VAL A 113 51.32 -28.78 -2.89
CA VAL A 113 50.44 -28.84 -4.07
C VAL A 113 51.26 -28.98 -5.36
N SER A 114 51.58 -30.22 -5.74
CA SER A 114 51.87 -30.55 -7.14
C SER A 114 50.54 -30.64 -7.90
N PRO A 115 50.35 -29.94 -9.04
CA PRO A 115 49.16 -30.09 -9.84
C PRO A 115 49.25 -31.37 -10.70
N ALA A 116 48.19 -32.19 -10.69
CA ALA A 116 47.98 -33.21 -11.71
C ALA A 116 47.66 -32.52 -13.05
N ALA A 117 48.30 -33.01 -14.11
CA ALA A 117 48.29 -32.40 -15.44
C ALA A 117 46.93 -32.52 -16.14
N GLY A 118 46.55 -31.44 -16.84
CA GLY A 118 45.62 -31.47 -17.96
C GLY A 118 44.25 -30.85 -17.70
N GLU A 119 44.13 -29.52 -17.83
CA GLU A 119 42.96 -28.83 -18.42
C GLU A 119 43.25 -27.32 -18.49
N ASP A 120 43.18 -26.74 -19.69
CA ASP A 120 43.27 -25.30 -19.97
C ASP A 120 42.08 -24.54 -19.38
N LYS A 121 42.12 -24.27 -18.08
CA LYS A 121 41.28 -23.28 -17.41
C LYS A 121 42.19 -22.23 -16.80
N LYS A 122 41.94 -20.94 -17.10
CA LYS A 122 42.50 -19.80 -16.37
C LYS A 122 42.34 -20.08 -14.88
N ALA A 123 43.44 -20.36 -14.19
CA ALA A 123 43.43 -20.87 -12.84
C ALA A 123 42.94 -19.78 -11.87
N GLU A 124 41.70 -19.91 -11.40
CA GLU A 124 41.25 -19.22 -10.20
C GLU A 124 41.79 -19.99 -8.99
N GLN A 125 42.68 -19.36 -8.22
CA GLN A 125 43.20 -19.93 -6.97
C GLN A 125 42.51 -19.24 -5.79
N ASN A 126 41.85 -20.04 -4.94
CA ASN A 126 41.34 -19.60 -3.65
C ASN A 126 42.50 -19.61 -2.65
N LEU A 127 42.71 -18.49 -1.97
CA LEU A 127 43.87 -18.28 -1.10
C LEU A 127 43.42 -18.17 0.36
N ASN A 128 43.71 -19.22 1.14
CA ASN A 128 43.40 -19.28 2.57
C ASN A 128 44.59 -18.77 3.40
N TYR A 129 44.38 -17.70 4.18
CA TYR A 129 45.31 -17.23 5.20
C TYR A 129 44.55 -16.92 6.50
N GLN A 130 45.07 -17.36 7.65
CA GLN A 130 44.52 -17.01 8.96
C GLN A 130 45.30 -15.85 9.60
N VAL A 131 44.59 -14.79 10.00
CA VAL A 131 45.14 -13.69 10.80
C VAL A 131 44.28 -13.60 12.07
N GLY A 132 44.88 -13.74 13.27
CA GLY A 132 44.21 -13.46 14.55
C GLY A 132 44.55 -12.04 15.02
N LYS A 133 43.76 -11.29 15.81
CA LYS A 133 42.43 -11.44 16.41
C LYS A 133 41.67 -10.14 16.13
N GLY A 134 40.40 -10.25 15.72
CA GLY A 134 39.47 -9.11 15.51
C GLY A 134 38.63 -9.22 14.23
N TRP A 135 39.04 -10.05 13.27
CA TRP A 135 38.40 -10.21 11.96
C TRP A 135 38.53 -11.68 11.53
N GLU A 136 37.43 -12.34 11.13
CA GLU A 136 37.51 -13.64 10.46
C GLU A 136 37.56 -13.40 8.94
N TYR A 137 38.73 -13.65 8.34
CA TYR A 137 38.89 -13.66 6.89
C TYR A 137 38.17 -14.89 6.32
N GLN A 138 37.31 -14.69 5.33
CA GLN A 138 36.51 -15.79 4.78
C GLN A 138 37.16 -16.44 3.54
N ASP A 139 37.61 -15.64 2.57
CA ASP A 139 38.17 -16.12 1.30
C ASP A 139 38.86 -14.97 0.54
N GLY A 140 39.76 -15.31 -0.39
CA GLY A 140 40.32 -14.36 -1.32
C GLY A 140 40.62 -14.99 -2.67
N LYS A 141 40.16 -14.30 -3.71
CA LYS A 141 40.18 -14.81 -5.08
C LYS A 141 41.25 -14.10 -5.89
N LYS A 142 42.17 -14.87 -6.48
CA LYS A 142 43.13 -14.35 -7.46
C LYS A 142 42.61 -14.59 -8.87
N THR A 143 42.58 -13.53 -9.67
CA THR A 143 42.26 -13.60 -11.11
C THR A 143 43.47 -13.14 -11.90
N GLU A 144 44.09 -14.04 -12.65
CA GLU A 144 45.17 -13.68 -13.58
C GLU A 144 44.59 -13.23 -14.91
N ARG A 145 44.92 -11.99 -15.29
CA ARG A 145 44.59 -11.41 -16.58
C ARG A 145 45.87 -11.20 -17.37
N GLU A 146 45.73 -11.04 -18.68
CA GLU A 146 46.87 -10.92 -19.61
C GLU A 146 47.84 -9.81 -19.18
N ASN A 147 47.30 -8.66 -18.76
CA ASN A 147 48.05 -7.44 -18.45
C ASN A 147 48.06 -7.01 -16.97
N ARG A 148 47.41 -7.76 -16.06
CA ARG A 148 47.38 -7.48 -14.60
C ARG A 148 46.96 -8.70 -13.77
N THR A 149 47.15 -8.64 -12.47
CA THR A 149 46.64 -9.63 -11.52
C THR A 149 45.67 -8.93 -10.58
N ASP A 150 44.45 -9.46 -10.48
CA ASP A 150 43.39 -8.89 -9.65
C ASP A 150 43.18 -9.78 -8.42
N TYR A 151 43.07 -9.17 -7.25
CA TYR A 151 42.82 -9.84 -5.97
C TYR A 151 41.51 -9.34 -5.37
N GLU A 152 40.67 -10.26 -4.91
CA GLU A 152 39.49 -9.96 -4.11
C GLU A 152 39.75 -10.43 -2.68
N PHE A 153 39.49 -9.58 -1.70
CA PHE A 153 39.63 -9.87 -0.28
C PHE A 153 38.30 -9.65 0.42
N ARG A 154 37.88 -10.62 1.25
CA ARG A 154 36.66 -10.53 2.06
C ARG A 154 36.93 -10.70 3.54
N TRP A 155 36.36 -9.79 4.34
CA TRP A 155 36.42 -9.83 5.79
C TRP A 155 35.02 -9.69 6.39
N THR A 156 34.75 -10.37 7.50
CA THR A 156 33.54 -10.13 8.30
C THR A 156 33.92 -9.39 9.58
N THR A 157 33.14 -8.37 9.92
CA THR A 157 33.24 -7.59 11.16
C THR A 157 31.86 -7.38 11.77
N ARG A 158 31.79 -6.70 12.91
CA ARG A 158 30.52 -6.37 13.56
C ARG A 158 30.40 -4.86 13.69
N ASP A 159 29.25 -4.29 13.32
CA ASP A 159 28.97 -2.88 13.54
C ASP A 159 28.95 -2.58 15.04
N ALA A 160 29.76 -1.63 15.49
CA ALA A 160 29.72 -1.15 16.87
C ALA A 160 28.38 -0.46 17.22
N THR A 161 27.64 0.02 16.20
CA THR A 161 26.39 0.77 16.38
C THR A 161 25.16 -0.14 16.36
N SER A 162 25.01 -1.00 15.35
CA SER A 162 23.86 -1.91 15.23
C SER A 162 24.08 -3.28 15.91
N GLY A 163 25.33 -3.69 16.11
CA GLY A 163 25.69 -5.03 16.60
C GLY A 163 25.55 -6.13 15.55
N ASP A 164 25.22 -5.79 14.30
CA ASP A 164 25.06 -6.74 13.20
C ASP A 164 26.39 -7.08 12.53
N ASP A 165 26.47 -8.27 11.93
CA ASP A 165 27.64 -8.69 11.17
C ASP A 165 27.66 -7.98 9.80
N ILE A 166 28.81 -7.41 9.43
CA ILE A 166 29.07 -6.71 8.16
C ILE A 166 30.16 -7.48 7.41
N ASP A 167 29.91 -7.76 6.13
CA ASP A 167 30.90 -8.26 5.20
C ASP A 167 31.53 -7.09 4.43
N ILE A 168 32.86 -7.01 4.45
CA ILE A 168 33.65 -6.03 3.71
C ILE A 168 34.35 -6.76 2.56
N THR A 169 34.13 -6.29 1.34
CA THR A 169 34.81 -6.80 0.14
C THR A 169 35.68 -5.72 -0.47
N VAL A 170 36.95 -6.02 -0.76
CA VAL A 170 37.85 -5.13 -1.50
C VAL A 170 38.43 -5.85 -2.71
N LYS A 171 38.40 -5.21 -3.88
CA LYS A 171 39.06 -5.67 -5.10
C LYS A 171 40.25 -4.77 -5.41
N VAL A 172 41.40 -5.37 -5.63
CA VAL A 172 42.64 -4.73 -6.06
C VAL A 172 42.98 -5.23 -7.45
N ALA A 173 42.97 -4.35 -8.44
CA ALA A 173 43.36 -4.66 -9.80
C ALA A 173 44.79 -4.16 -10.08
N GLY A 174 45.73 -5.08 -10.26
CA GLY A 174 47.17 -4.75 -10.36
C GLY A 174 47.66 -4.05 -9.09
N ASN A 175 47.89 -2.75 -9.18
CA ASN A 175 48.34 -1.89 -8.08
C ASN A 175 47.30 -0.87 -7.60
N LEU A 176 46.04 -1.04 -7.99
CA LEU A 176 44.97 -0.07 -7.72
C LEU A 176 43.77 -0.74 -7.08
N VAL A 177 43.19 -0.13 -6.06
CA VAL A 177 41.90 -0.58 -5.51
C VAL A 177 40.81 -0.25 -6.52
N SER A 178 40.19 -1.28 -7.09
CA SER A 178 39.18 -1.16 -8.14
C SER A 178 37.77 -1.16 -7.58
N SER A 179 37.55 -1.80 -6.44
CA SER A 179 36.25 -1.78 -5.77
C SER A 179 36.38 -1.99 -4.27
N PHE A 180 35.43 -1.42 -3.54
CA PHE A 180 35.21 -1.68 -2.12
C PHE A 180 33.70 -1.69 -1.89
N SER A 181 33.19 -2.62 -1.09
CA SER A 181 31.79 -2.68 -0.69
C SER A 181 31.66 -3.17 0.75
N THR A 182 30.59 -2.73 1.40
CA THR A 182 30.20 -3.14 2.74
C THR A 182 28.77 -3.65 2.70
N ASP A 183 28.56 -4.92 3.04
CA ASP A 183 27.26 -5.60 2.96
C ASP A 183 26.83 -6.07 4.35
N TYR A 184 25.65 -5.68 4.81
CA TYR A 184 25.11 -6.15 6.10
C TYR A 184 24.54 -7.56 5.96
N LYS A 185 24.92 -8.48 6.85
CA LYS A 185 24.31 -9.81 6.92
C LYS A 185 22.95 -9.72 7.59
N VAL A 186 21.88 -9.76 6.79
CA VAL A 186 20.51 -9.84 7.27
C VAL A 186 20.32 -11.12 8.12
N PRO A 187 19.95 -11.04 9.41
CA PRO A 187 19.80 -12.22 10.26
C PRO A 187 18.75 -13.20 9.70
N LYS A 188 18.96 -14.51 9.85
CA LYS A 188 18.09 -15.56 9.26
C LYS A 188 16.61 -15.47 9.65
N ILE A 189 16.28 -14.83 10.77
CA ILE A 189 14.90 -14.55 11.19
C ILE A 189 14.19 -13.61 10.19
N TYR A 190 14.94 -12.72 9.56
CA TYR A 190 14.47 -11.75 8.55
C TYR A 190 14.65 -12.24 7.10
N SER A 191 15.49 -13.27 6.88
CA SER A 191 15.68 -13.87 5.55
C SER A 191 14.59 -14.88 5.18
N LYS A 192 13.62 -15.13 6.07
CA LYS A 192 12.48 -15.98 5.74
C LYS A 192 11.62 -15.18 4.76
N LYS A 193 11.74 -15.52 3.47
CA LYS A 193 10.87 -15.07 2.38
C LYS A 193 9.46 -15.02 2.93
N SER A 194 8.94 -13.81 3.16
CA SER A 194 7.60 -13.59 3.72
C SER A 194 6.64 -14.51 2.97
N ASP A 195 5.78 -15.24 3.68
CA ASP A 195 4.66 -15.99 3.10
C ASP A 195 3.61 -15.01 2.51
N SER A 196 4.06 -14.02 1.74
CA SER A 196 3.28 -12.97 1.11
C SER A 196 2.30 -13.51 0.07
N SER A 197 2.49 -14.77 -0.36
CA SER A 197 1.61 -15.44 -1.31
C SER A 197 0.19 -15.59 -0.79
N ILE A 198 -0.03 -15.87 0.50
CA ILE A 198 -1.39 -16.07 1.02
C ILE A 198 -2.15 -14.75 1.02
N ALA A 199 -1.55 -13.66 1.53
CA ALA A 199 -2.18 -12.35 1.55
C ALA A 199 -2.50 -11.86 0.13
N GLU A 200 -1.57 -12.00 -0.83
CA GLU A 200 -1.80 -11.66 -2.24
C GLU A 200 -2.96 -12.44 -2.85
N ILE A 201 -3.00 -13.76 -2.64
CA ILE A 201 -4.09 -14.60 -3.13
C ILE A 201 -5.42 -14.15 -2.51
N THR A 202 -5.47 -13.86 -1.20
CA THR A 202 -6.69 -13.40 -0.56
C THR A 202 -7.17 -12.05 -1.09
N SER A 203 -6.27 -11.09 -1.31
CA SER A 203 -6.61 -9.78 -1.90
C SER A 203 -7.17 -9.94 -3.31
N ILE A 204 -6.54 -10.78 -4.15
CA ILE A 204 -6.99 -11.04 -5.53
C ILE A 204 -8.39 -11.69 -5.52
N LEU A 205 -8.61 -12.71 -4.69
CA LEU A 205 -9.91 -13.37 -4.57
C LEU A 205 -11.00 -12.40 -4.12
N LEU A 206 -10.69 -11.49 -3.18
CA LEU A 206 -11.63 -10.47 -2.72
C LEU A 206 -11.98 -9.48 -3.84
N VAL A 207 -11.00 -8.98 -4.58
CA VAL A 207 -11.25 -8.07 -5.72
C VAL A 207 -12.08 -8.76 -6.80
N LEU A 208 -11.80 -10.03 -7.11
CA LEU A 208 -12.60 -10.81 -8.06
C LEU A 208 -14.03 -10.99 -7.56
N LEU A 209 -14.23 -11.32 -6.29
CA LEU A 209 -15.55 -11.44 -5.68
C LEU A 209 -16.32 -10.12 -5.77
N ILE A 210 -15.70 -9.00 -5.41
CA ILE A 210 -16.28 -7.65 -5.54
C ILE A 210 -16.64 -7.36 -7.00
N GLY A 211 -15.77 -7.72 -7.95
CA GLY A 211 -16.01 -7.56 -9.38
C GLY A 211 -17.23 -8.35 -9.86
N ILE A 212 -17.32 -9.64 -9.51
CA ILE A 212 -18.44 -10.51 -9.87
C ILE A 212 -19.75 -9.97 -9.28
N VAL A 213 -19.76 -9.63 -7.99
CA VAL A 213 -20.92 -9.05 -7.31
C VAL A 213 -21.35 -7.74 -7.98
N THR A 214 -20.38 -6.87 -8.30
CA THR A 214 -20.65 -5.60 -9.00
C THR A 214 -21.28 -5.83 -10.36
N ILE A 215 -20.77 -6.76 -11.18
CA ILE A 215 -21.31 -7.06 -12.51
C ILE A 215 -22.74 -7.60 -12.43
N VAL A 216 -23.01 -8.55 -11.53
CA VAL A 216 -24.34 -9.13 -11.34
C VAL A 216 -25.35 -8.06 -10.94
N LEU A 217 -24.98 -7.21 -9.97
CA LEU A 217 -25.83 -6.11 -9.51
C LEU A 217 -26.01 -5.02 -10.57
N ALA A 218 -24.96 -4.71 -11.32
CA ALA A 218 -25.02 -3.76 -12.41
C ALA A 218 -26.03 -4.21 -13.46
N PHE A 219 -26.02 -5.48 -13.86
CA PHE A 219 -26.98 -6.01 -14.82
C PHE A 219 -28.43 -5.91 -14.30
N LYS A 220 -28.65 -6.29 -13.04
CA LYS A 220 -29.98 -6.20 -12.39
C LYS A 220 -30.49 -4.75 -12.35
N ARG A 221 -29.64 -3.81 -11.96
CA ARG A 221 -30.01 -2.39 -11.80
C ARG A 221 -30.07 -1.63 -13.11
N TRP A 222 -29.29 -2.02 -14.10
CA TRP A 222 -29.35 -1.44 -15.44
C TRP A 222 -30.73 -1.66 -16.07
N ARG A 223 -31.28 -2.88 -15.96
CA ARG A 223 -32.64 -3.21 -16.43
C ARG A 223 -33.74 -2.44 -15.70
N ALA A 224 -33.49 -2.01 -14.47
CA ALA A 224 -34.43 -1.23 -13.67
C ALA A 224 -34.29 0.29 -13.87
N TYR A 225 -33.37 0.75 -14.75
CA TYR A 225 -33.06 2.18 -14.93
C TYR A 225 -32.64 2.88 -13.62
N GLU A 226 -31.95 2.15 -12.74
CA GLU A 226 -31.50 2.62 -11.42
C GLU A 226 -30.02 3.01 -11.40
N LEU A 227 -29.36 3.06 -12.55
CA LEU A 227 -27.96 3.41 -12.69
C LEU A 227 -27.79 4.73 -13.44
N SER A 228 -26.84 5.55 -13.00
CA SER A 228 -26.37 6.71 -13.75
C SER A 228 -24.87 6.62 -13.96
N PHE A 229 -24.46 6.58 -15.22
CA PHE A 229 -23.05 6.53 -15.58
C PHE A 229 -22.41 7.92 -15.67
N GLY A 230 -23.17 9.00 -15.82
CA GLY A 230 -22.62 10.34 -16.03
C GLY A 230 -21.68 10.79 -14.90
N PHE A 231 -22.15 10.73 -13.66
CA PHE A 231 -21.32 11.08 -12.50
C PHE A 231 -20.25 10.01 -12.21
N ALA A 232 -20.58 8.74 -12.41
CA ALA A 232 -19.64 7.63 -12.22
C ALA A 232 -18.44 7.71 -13.18
N LEU A 233 -18.64 8.11 -14.43
CA LEU A 233 -17.57 8.37 -15.41
C LEU A 233 -16.66 9.51 -14.95
N GLY A 234 -17.23 10.57 -14.37
CA GLY A 234 -16.44 11.66 -13.78
C GLY A 234 -15.56 11.18 -12.63
N MET A 235 -16.11 10.37 -11.70
CA MET A 235 -15.35 9.80 -10.59
C MET A 235 -14.29 8.78 -11.05
N GLY A 236 -14.61 7.94 -12.04
CA GLY A 236 -13.65 7.01 -12.64
C GLY A 236 -12.51 7.74 -13.36
N GLY A 237 -12.82 8.82 -14.08
CA GLY A 237 -11.81 9.69 -14.70
C GLY A 237 -10.93 10.38 -13.67
N LEU A 238 -11.51 10.91 -12.58
CA LEU A 238 -10.75 11.49 -11.46
C LEU A 238 -9.81 10.46 -10.84
N VAL A 239 -10.26 9.23 -10.63
CA VAL A 239 -9.40 8.15 -10.12
C VAL A 239 -8.31 7.76 -11.11
N ALA A 240 -8.61 7.68 -12.40
CA ALA A 240 -7.59 7.44 -13.42
C ALA A 240 -6.50 8.54 -13.37
N VAL A 241 -6.87 9.80 -13.20
CA VAL A 241 -5.91 10.90 -13.07
C VAL A 241 -5.08 10.77 -11.79
N LEU A 242 -5.73 10.57 -10.62
CA LEU A 242 -5.04 10.47 -9.33
C LEU A 242 -4.08 9.27 -9.28
N PHE A 243 -4.54 8.11 -9.76
CA PHE A 243 -3.70 6.91 -9.85
C PHE A 243 -2.58 7.07 -10.88
N GLY A 244 -2.85 7.73 -12.01
CA GLY A 244 -1.84 8.05 -13.01
C GLY A 244 -0.76 9.01 -12.50
N ILE A 245 -1.14 10.03 -11.72
CA ILE A 245 -0.21 10.92 -11.03
C ILE A 245 0.65 10.11 -10.07
N PHE A 246 0.03 9.29 -9.22
CA PHE A 246 0.77 8.43 -8.30
C PHE A 246 1.77 7.54 -9.03
N MET A 247 1.33 6.79 -10.05
CA MET A 247 2.21 5.92 -10.81
C MET A 247 3.35 6.67 -11.49
N TYR A 248 3.08 7.85 -12.06
CA TYR A 248 4.12 8.65 -12.71
C TYR A 248 5.16 9.16 -11.71
N MET A 249 4.73 9.60 -10.52
CA MET A 249 5.63 10.12 -9.49
C MET A 249 6.48 9.03 -8.84
N GLU A 250 6.01 7.79 -8.87
CA GLU A 250 6.74 6.60 -8.39
C GLU A 250 7.78 6.10 -9.41
N LEU A 251 7.79 6.59 -10.66
CA LEU A 251 8.76 6.16 -11.66
C LEU A 251 10.20 6.60 -11.31
N PRO A 252 11.15 5.66 -11.20
CA PRO A 252 12.57 5.98 -11.19
C PRO A 252 13.00 6.84 -12.39
N SER A 253 13.92 7.77 -12.17
CA SER A 253 14.54 8.57 -13.22
C SER A 253 15.29 7.69 -14.23
N GLY A 254 15.23 8.05 -15.52
CA GLY A 254 15.96 7.34 -16.59
C GLY A 254 15.23 6.18 -17.27
N MET A 255 13.92 6.00 -17.04
CA MET A 255 13.16 4.91 -17.65
C MET A 255 12.79 5.14 -19.12
N GLY A 256 13.06 4.15 -19.98
CA GLY A 256 12.76 4.19 -21.42
C GLY A 256 11.27 4.02 -21.77
N TRP A 257 10.94 4.05 -23.07
CA TRP A 257 9.57 4.01 -23.61
C TRP A 257 8.70 2.81 -23.15
N THR A 258 9.29 1.76 -22.58
CA THR A 258 8.58 0.54 -22.16
C THR A 258 7.60 0.73 -20.99
N ILE A 259 7.70 1.81 -20.22
CA ILE A 259 6.80 2.09 -19.09
C ILE A 259 5.66 3.04 -19.46
N LEU A 260 5.75 3.71 -20.62
CA LEU A 260 4.64 4.52 -21.13
C LEU A 260 3.40 3.67 -21.39
N LEU A 261 3.55 2.42 -21.82
CA LEU A 261 2.41 1.54 -22.08
C LEU A 261 1.64 1.18 -20.78
N PRO A 262 2.28 0.70 -19.70
CA PRO A 262 1.63 0.58 -18.38
C PRO A 262 1.02 1.89 -17.88
N LEU A 263 1.71 3.03 -18.02
CA LEU A 263 1.22 4.33 -17.57
C LEU A 263 0.01 4.82 -18.36
N LEU A 264 -0.11 4.44 -19.64
CA LEU A 264 -1.26 4.76 -20.48
C LEU A 264 -2.45 3.80 -20.28
N ILE A 265 -2.18 2.53 -19.96
CA ILE A 265 -3.24 1.51 -19.85
C ILE A 265 -3.79 1.41 -18.43
N ALA A 266 -2.92 1.37 -17.41
CA ALA A 266 -3.33 1.04 -16.05
C ALA A 266 -4.29 2.09 -15.46
N PRO A 267 -4.04 3.42 -15.57
CA PRO A 267 -4.95 4.38 -14.96
C PRO A 267 -6.35 4.39 -15.57
N PRO A 268 -6.54 4.39 -16.91
CA PRO A 268 -7.87 4.21 -17.50
C PRO A 268 -8.53 2.88 -17.14
N PHE A 269 -7.76 1.79 -17.01
CA PHE A 269 -8.29 0.50 -16.59
C PHE A 269 -8.83 0.54 -15.16
N VAL A 270 -8.04 1.07 -14.21
CA VAL A 270 -8.43 1.23 -12.80
C VAL A 270 -9.62 2.19 -12.67
N GLY A 271 -9.57 3.33 -13.35
CA GLY A 271 -10.68 4.29 -13.39
C GLY A 271 -11.95 3.69 -13.98
N GLY A 272 -11.84 2.97 -15.09
CA GLY A 272 -12.95 2.28 -15.76
C GLY A 272 -13.59 1.18 -14.90
N ALA A 273 -12.77 0.38 -14.21
CA ALA A 273 -13.26 -0.60 -13.24
C ALA A 273 -14.07 0.08 -12.12
N LEU A 274 -13.58 1.23 -11.63
CA LEU A 274 -14.24 1.97 -10.57
C LEU A 274 -15.57 2.60 -11.02
N VAL A 275 -15.76 2.95 -12.30
CA VAL A 275 -17.04 3.47 -12.81
C VAL A 275 -18.19 2.52 -12.48
N MET A 276 -17.98 1.22 -12.68
CA MET A 276 -19.01 0.21 -12.42
C MET A 276 -19.29 0.05 -10.92
N VAL A 277 -18.23 -0.02 -10.10
CA VAL A 277 -18.36 -0.10 -8.65
C VAL A 277 -19.07 1.15 -8.11
N TRP A 278 -18.76 2.33 -8.65
CA TRP A 278 -19.39 3.58 -8.29
C TRP A 278 -20.86 3.61 -8.67
N ALA A 279 -21.19 3.31 -9.93
CA ALA A 279 -22.58 3.34 -10.40
C ALA A 279 -23.48 2.40 -9.56
N VAL A 280 -22.99 1.18 -9.28
CA VAL A 280 -23.72 0.20 -8.46
C VAL A 280 -23.78 0.64 -6.99
N GLY A 281 -22.66 1.11 -6.44
CA GLY A 281 -22.55 1.58 -5.07
C GLY A 281 -23.45 2.80 -4.79
N ASP A 282 -23.46 3.79 -5.68
CA ASP A 282 -24.31 4.99 -5.58
C ASP A 282 -25.80 4.59 -5.58
N SER A 283 -26.19 3.71 -6.50
CA SER A 283 -27.55 3.18 -6.58
C SER A 283 -27.95 2.40 -5.32
N LEU A 284 -27.06 1.54 -4.83
CA LEU A 284 -27.31 0.72 -3.64
C LEU A 284 -27.32 1.53 -2.35
N GLY A 285 -26.39 2.47 -2.21
CA GLY A 285 -26.32 3.36 -1.07
C GLY A 285 -27.55 4.24 -0.98
N ARG A 286 -28.04 4.81 -2.10
CA ARG A 286 -29.24 5.65 -2.11
C ARG A 286 -30.53 4.89 -1.81
N GLU A 287 -30.60 3.62 -2.18
CA GLU A 287 -31.75 2.77 -1.84
C GLU A 287 -31.91 2.60 -0.32
N VAL A 288 -30.80 2.67 0.41
CA VAL A 288 -30.72 2.32 1.83
C VAL A 288 -30.59 3.55 2.73
N TRP A 289 -29.78 4.52 2.30
CA TRP A 289 -29.42 5.73 3.05
C TRP A 289 -29.32 6.95 2.13
N PRO A 290 -30.44 7.43 1.56
CA PRO A 290 -30.44 8.58 0.64
C PRO A 290 -29.84 9.85 1.28
N GLU A 291 -29.98 10.02 2.61
CA GLU A 291 -29.47 11.16 3.36
C GLU A 291 -27.94 11.29 3.34
N LYS A 292 -27.21 10.18 3.12
CA LYS A 292 -25.73 10.15 3.10
C LYS A 292 -25.14 10.82 1.86
N PHE A 293 -25.97 11.08 0.85
CA PHE A 293 -25.57 11.61 -0.44
C PHE A 293 -25.84 13.10 -0.59
N ILE A 294 -26.45 13.77 0.41
CA ILE A 294 -26.83 15.19 0.33
C ILE A 294 -25.60 16.06 0.01
N SER A 295 -24.47 15.84 0.71
CA SER A 295 -23.22 16.59 0.47
C SER A 295 -22.68 16.37 -0.95
N LEU A 296 -22.80 15.15 -1.48
CA LEU A 296 -22.40 14.81 -2.83
C LEU A 296 -23.33 15.42 -3.89
N ASP A 297 -24.64 15.43 -3.64
CA ASP A 297 -25.63 16.02 -4.54
C ASP A 297 -25.48 17.53 -4.63
N LEU A 298 -25.13 18.19 -3.52
CA LEU A 298 -24.78 19.61 -3.50
C LEU A 298 -23.56 19.89 -4.39
N ILE A 299 -22.48 19.10 -4.24
CA ILE A 299 -21.27 19.21 -5.07
C ILE A 299 -21.60 18.98 -6.54
N ARG A 300 -22.34 17.92 -6.86
CA ARG A 300 -22.72 17.55 -8.22
C ARG A 300 -23.50 18.65 -8.95
N ASN A 301 -24.37 19.36 -8.23
CA ASN A 301 -25.19 20.43 -8.80
C ASN A 301 -24.55 21.83 -8.69
N GLY A 302 -23.29 21.91 -8.25
CA GLY A 302 -22.52 23.16 -8.24
C GLY A 302 -22.72 24.03 -7.00
N TYR A 303 -23.35 23.52 -5.93
CA TYR A 303 -23.54 24.23 -4.66
C TYR A 303 -22.34 24.09 -3.73
N TRP A 304 -21.14 24.37 -4.24
CA TRP A 304 -19.85 24.18 -3.55
C TRP A 304 -19.70 25.00 -2.26
N LEU A 305 -20.50 26.04 -2.04
CA LEU A 305 -20.40 26.92 -0.88
C LEU A 305 -21.48 26.68 0.18
N HIS A 306 -22.19 25.55 0.11
CA HIS A 306 -23.26 25.21 1.05
C HIS A 306 -22.69 24.81 2.42
N SER A 307 -23.35 25.23 3.51
CA SER A 307 -22.99 24.92 4.91
C SER A 307 -22.77 23.42 5.19
N LYS A 308 -23.54 22.53 4.55
CA LYS A 308 -23.40 21.08 4.69
C LYS A 308 -22.06 20.55 4.19
N ILE A 309 -21.47 21.19 3.19
CA ILE A 309 -20.13 20.83 2.69
C ILE A 309 -19.08 21.21 3.74
N GLY A 310 -19.18 22.42 4.31
CA GLY A 310 -18.33 22.87 5.40
C GLY A 310 -18.46 21.99 6.65
N GLU A 311 -19.69 21.65 7.05
CA GLU A 311 -19.99 20.74 8.17
C GLU A 311 -19.34 19.36 7.95
N SER A 312 -19.41 18.84 6.73
CA SER A 312 -18.81 17.54 6.37
C SER A 312 -17.29 17.58 6.39
N LEU A 313 -16.70 18.65 5.86
CA LEU A 313 -15.24 18.86 5.87
C LEU A 313 -14.68 19.00 7.28
N ILE A 314 -15.29 19.84 8.12
CA ILE A 314 -14.83 20.04 9.51
C ILE A 314 -14.89 18.72 10.27
N ARG A 315 -15.99 17.97 10.16
CA ARG A 315 -16.13 16.65 10.79
C ARG A 315 -15.11 15.67 10.26
N GLY A 316 -14.94 15.59 8.94
CA GLY A 316 -14.01 14.69 8.29
C GLY A 316 -12.58 14.95 8.76
N ILE A 317 -12.10 16.19 8.63
CA ILE A 317 -10.74 16.57 9.05
C ILE A 317 -10.53 16.30 10.55
N THR A 318 -11.49 16.66 11.40
CA THR A 318 -11.39 16.42 12.84
C THR A 318 -11.33 14.93 13.17
N LEU A 319 -12.23 14.12 12.61
CA LEU A 319 -12.27 12.68 12.84
C LEU A 319 -11.02 11.98 12.33
N GLY A 320 -10.56 12.36 11.13
CA GLY A 320 -9.33 11.82 10.56
C GLY A 320 -8.10 12.17 11.39
N ALA A 321 -8.04 13.40 11.92
CA ALA A 321 -6.98 13.83 12.81
C ALA A 321 -6.96 13.06 14.12
N VAL A 322 -8.14 12.88 14.74
CA VAL A 322 -8.28 12.08 15.97
C VAL A 322 -7.92 10.62 15.71
N SER A 323 -8.40 10.01 14.61
CA SER A 323 -8.08 8.61 14.29
C SER A 323 -6.59 8.42 14.03
N GLY A 324 -5.96 9.33 13.27
CA GLY A 324 -4.52 9.29 13.02
C GLY A 324 -3.71 9.41 14.33
N ALA A 325 -4.08 10.35 15.20
CA ALA A 325 -3.44 10.53 16.50
C ALA A 325 -3.60 9.31 17.42
N VAL A 326 -4.78 8.68 17.43
CA VAL A 326 -5.02 7.46 18.21
C VAL A 326 -4.15 6.31 17.70
N VAL A 327 -4.06 6.11 16.38
CA VAL A 327 -3.19 5.07 15.80
C VAL A 327 -1.74 5.32 16.18
N LEU A 328 -1.25 6.54 16.03
CA LEU A 328 0.11 6.91 16.44
C LEU A 328 0.37 6.67 17.93
N LEU A 329 -0.58 7.04 18.79
CA LEU A 329 -0.44 6.85 20.24
C LEU A 329 -0.42 5.36 20.59
N LEU A 330 -1.33 4.57 20.02
CA LEU A 330 -1.38 3.13 20.23
C LEU A 330 -0.08 2.46 19.79
N THR A 331 0.43 2.80 18.61
CA THR A 331 1.67 2.19 18.14
C THR A 331 2.87 2.60 18.99
N ARG A 332 2.96 3.86 19.43
CA ARG A 332 4.04 4.33 20.32
C ARG A 332 4.00 3.71 21.71
N ILE A 333 2.82 3.40 22.24
CA ILE A 333 2.67 2.72 23.53
C ILE A 333 3.09 1.26 23.42
N ILE A 334 2.74 0.58 22.33
CA ILE A 334 2.96 -0.86 22.17
C ILE A 334 4.39 -1.19 21.75
N ASP A 335 5.01 -0.32 20.95
CA ASP A 335 6.34 -0.53 20.36
C ASP A 335 7.44 -0.92 21.38
N PRO A 336 7.60 -0.25 22.54
CA PRO A 336 8.61 -0.63 23.54
C PRO A 336 8.45 -2.04 24.11
N PHE A 337 7.23 -2.59 24.12
CA PHE A 337 6.94 -3.90 24.73
C PHE A 337 7.10 -5.05 23.75
N LEU A 338 6.66 -4.85 22.50
CA LEU A 338 6.54 -5.93 21.52
C LEU A 338 7.50 -5.78 20.34
N ARG A 339 8.32 -4.72 20.31
CA ARG A 339 9.26 -4.39 19.22
C ARG A 339 8.56 -4.47 17.86
N LEU A 340 7.62 -3.55 17.64
CA LEU A 340 6.80 -3.58 16.45
C LEU A 340 7.68 -3.36 15.22
N GLN A 341 7.56 -4.24 14.24
CA GLN A 341 8.17 -4.06 12.94
C GLN A 341 7.08 -3.61 12.00
N TYR A 342 7.27 -2.54 11.26
CA TYR A 342 6.29 -2.20 10.24
C TYR A 342 6.78 -2.81 8.92
N ILE A 343 5.89 -3.44 8.15
CA ILE A 343 6.25 -4.16 6.91
C ILE A 343 6.49 -3.18 5.74
N HIS A 344 5.85 -2.00 5.79
CA HIS A 344 5.92 -0.97 4.75
C HIS A 344 6.10 0.49 5.24
N PRO A 345 6.57 0.78 6.47
CA PRO A 345 6.74 2.17 6.91
C PRO A 345 7.76 2.88 6.03
N ASP A 346 8.65 2.07 5.42
CA ASP A 346 9.76 2.46 4.60
C ASP A 346 9.26 2.62 3.22
N GLN A 347 8.71 1.59 2.58
CA GLN A 347 8.29 1.72 1.19
C GLN A 347 7.31 2.88 0.96
N ASP A 348 6.23 3.04 1.73
CA ASP A 348 5.28 4.13 1.45
C ASP A 348 5.87 5.53 1.72
N THR A 349 6.61 5.67 2.84
CA THR A 349 7.28 6.93 3.18
C THR A 349 8.49 7.17 2.26
N PHE A 350 9.17 6.14 1.80
CA PHE A 350 10.36 6.13 0.96
C PHE A 350 9.99 6.41 -0.48
N ILE A 351 8.99 5.73 -1.05
CA ILE A 351 8.36 6.04 -2.33
C ILE A 351 7.97 7.50 -2.32
N PHE A 352 7.33 7.95 -1.24
CA PHE A 352 6.93 9.34 -1.10
C PHE A 352 8.12 10.31 -1.03
N LEU A 353 9.17 10.01 -0.28
CA LEU A 353 10.36 10.85 -0.16
C LEU A 353 11.22 10.87 -1.43
N HIS A 354 11.30 9.77 -2.16
CA HIS A 354 12.10 9.65 -3.39
C HIS A 354 11.29 10.00 -4.65
N SER A 355 9.98 10.22 -4.51
CA SER A 355 9.15 10.65 -5.63
C SER A 355 9.52 12.04 -6.15
N GLY A 356 9.34 12.27 -7.45
CA GLY A 356 9.67 13.54 -8.09
C GLY A 356 8.93 14.75 -7.49
N SER A 357 7.76 14.53 -6.90
CA SER A 357 7.06 15.52 -6.08
C SER A 357 6.27 14.82 -4.96
N PRO A 358 6.73 14.87 -3.70
CA PRO A 358 6.03 14.26 -2.58
C PRO A 358 4.57 14.72 -2.53
N PHE A 359 4.30 16.02 -2.66
CA PHE A 359 2.93 16.56 -2.66
C PHE A 359 2.00 15.92 -3.70
N LEU A 360 2.46 15.69 -4.93
CA LEU A 360 1.64 15.09 -5.99
C LEU A 360 1.44 13.59 -5.76
N THR A 361 2.47 12.87 -5.32
CA THR A 361 2.38 11.48 -4.88
C THR A 361 1.32 11.33 -3.78
N PHE A 362 1.32 12.27 -2.84
CA PHE A 362 0.37 12.33 -1.75
C PHE A 362 -1.07 12.53 -2.22
N ILE A 363 -1.33 13.55 -3.07
CA ILE A 363 -2.68 13.79 -3.60
C ILE A 363 -3.14 12.58 -4.42
N GLY A 364 -2.26 12.04 -5.25
CA GLY A 364 -2.54 10.89 -6.11
C GLY A 364 -2.93 9.66 -5.28
N TRP A 365 -2.05 9.22 -4.38
CA TRP A 365 -2.26 8.00 -3.59
C TRP A 365 -3.44 8.10 -2.62
N ASN A 366 -3.50 9.16 -1.82
CA ASN A 366 -4.54 9.29 -0.80
C ASN A 366 -5.89 9.62 -1.41
N GLY A 367 -5.91 10.39 -2.50
CA GLY A 367 -7.12 10.67 -3.27
C GLY A 367 -7.68 9.39 -3.90
N PHE A 368 -6.81 8.63 -4.59
CA PHE A 368 -7.18 7.33 -5.17
C PHE A 368 -7.70 6.36 -4.10
N THR A 369 -6.91 6.10 -3.06
CA THR A 369 -7.24 5.17 -1.97
C THR A 369 -8.52 5.59 -1.27
N GLY A 370 -8.70 6.89 -1.03
CA GLY A 370 -9.90 7.44 -0.44
C GLY A 370 -11.16 7.12 -1.26
N ILE A 371 -11.15 7.47 -2.54
CA ILE A 371 -12.31 7.23 -3.43
C ILE A 371 -12.56 5.74 -3.60
N TYR A 372 -11.51 4.94 -3.81
CA TYR A 372 -11.61 3.48 -3.94
C TYR A 372 -12.27 2.84 -2.71
N THR A 373 -11.80 3.20 -1.52
CA THR A 373 -12.27 2.65 -0.23
C THR A 373 -13.72 3.05 0.04
N LEU A 374 -14.11 4.30 -0.21
CA LEU A 374 -15.50 4.74 -0.10
C LEU A 374 -16.43 3.92 -1.00
N THR A 375 -16.04 3.74 -2.25
CA THR A 375 -16.89 3.14 -3.27
C THR A 375 -17.09 1.64 -3.00
N THR A 376 -16.02 0.95 -2.63
CA THR A 376 -16.05 -0.50 -2.38
C THR A 376 -16.63 -0.83 -1.00
N LEU A 377 -16.22 -0.15 0.07
CA LEU A 377 -16.67 -0.48 1.42
C LEU A 377 -17.98 0.19 1.80
N MET A 378 -18.09 1.50 1.62
CA MET A 378 -19.20 2.26 2.20
C MET A 378 -20.43 2.23 1.30
N LEU A 379 -20.24 2.35 0.00
CA LEU A 379 -21.35 2.33 -0.94
C LEU A 379 -21.79 0.92 -1.29
N LEU A 380 -20.85 0.08 -1.74
CA LEU A 380 -21.17 -1.27 -2.17
C LEU A 380 -21.35 -2.22 -0.97
N LEU A 381 -20.31 -2.47 -0.17
CA LEU A 381 -20.36 -3.49 0.87
C LEU A 381 -21.35 -3.18 2.00
N MET A 382 -21.30 -1.98 2.59
CA MET A 382 -22.26 -1.59 3.64
C MET A 382 -23.69 -1.50 3.10
N GLY A 383 -23.87 -1.03 1.86
CA GLY A 383 -25.17 -1.05 1.19
C GLY A 383 -25.74 -2.47 1.06
N LEU A 384 -24.90 -3.47 0.75
CA LEU A 384 -25.30 -4.88 0.69
C LEU A 384 -25.63 -5.43 2.07
N LEU A 385 -24.78 -5.17 3.06
CA LEU A 385 -24.98 -5.65 4.42
C LEU A 385 -26.25 -5.08 5.03
N ARG A 386 -26.54 -3.79 4.82
CA ARG A 386 -27.69 -3.12 5.42
C ARG A 386 -29.03 -3.64 4.91
N LYS A 387 -29.08 -4.18 3.69
CA LYS A 387 -30.28 -4.87 3.17
C LYS A 387 -30.63 -6.14 3.94
N ARG A 388 -29.63 -6.81 4.51
CA ARG A 388 -29.81 -8.09 5.22
C ARG A 388 -29.75 -7.95 6.73
N PHE A 389 -28.98 -6.99 7.24
CA PHE A 389 -28.69 -6.82 8.66
C PHE A 389 -28.94 -5.38 9.10
N SER A 390 -29.68 -5.21 10.19
CA SER A 390 -29.91 -3.90 10.81
C SER A 390 -28.91 -3.59 11.94
N SER A 391 -28.14 -4.60 12.40
CA SER A 391 -27.20 -4.47 13.52
C SER A 391 -26.04 -3.52 13.19
N PRO A 392 -25.81 -2.46 14.00
CA PRO A 392 -24.66 -1.57 13.83
C PRO A 392 -23.32 -2.30 13.90
N ILE A 393 -23.21 -3.32 14.76
CA ILE A 393 -21.97 -4.07 14.96
C ILE A 393 -21.55 -4.79 13.67
N ILE A 394 -22.49 -5.44 12.98
CA ILE A 394 -22.22 -6.15 11.72
C ILE A 394 -21.81 -5.15 10.62
N LEU A 395 -22.50 -4.00 10.56
CA LEU A 395 -22.25 -2.97 9.57
C LEU A 395 -20.88 -2.28 9.73
N LEU A 396 -20.32 -2.28 10.94
CA LEU A 396 -19.00 -1.72 11.22
C LEU A 396 -17.90 -2.79 11.14
N ALA A 397 -18.10 -3.94 11.78
CA ALA A 397 -17.05 -4.95 11.94
C ALA A 397 -16.73 -5.69 10.64
N VAL A 398 -17.73 -6.08 9.84
CA VAL A 398 -17.50 -6.88 8.63
C VAL A 398 -16.69 -6.10 7.59
N PRO A 399 -17.02 -4.83 7.24
CA PRO A 399 -16.19 -4.05 6.34
C PRO A 399 -14.79 -3.76 6.89
N ALA A 400 -14.65 -3.54 8.20
CA ALA A 400 -13.35 -3.29 8.82
C ALA A 400 -12.42 -4.49 8.69
N VAL A 401 -12.91 -5.68 9.04
CA VAL A 401 -12.14 -6.92 8.94
C VAL A 401 -11.79 -7.22 7.49
N LEU A 402 -12.74 -7.12 6.56
CA LEU A 402 -12.47 -7.39 5.14
C LEU A 402 -11.43 -6.43 4.56
N LEU A 403 -11.46 -5.15 4.93
CA LEU A 403 -10.46 -4.19 4.48
C LEU A 403 -9.07 -4.53 5.03
N VAL A 404 -8.96 -4.77 6.34
CA VAL A 404 -7.68 -5.08 6.98
C VAL A 404 -7.11 -6.40 6.46
N MET A 405 -7.95 -7.41 6.22
CA MET A 405 -7.54 -8.68 5.61
C MET A 405 -7.13 -8.53 4.14
N SER A 406 -7.66 -7.54 3.43
CA SER A 406 -7.28 -7.26 2.05
C SER A 406 -5.92 -6.55 1.94
N ASN A 407 -5.50 -5.91 3.02
CA ASN A 407 -4.20 -5.27 3.15
C ASN A 407 -3.20 -6.26 3.77
N LYS A 408 -1.91 -6.15 3.43
CA LYS A 408 -0.88 -7.10 3.87
C LYS A 408 -0.50 -7.00 5.35
N GLY A 409 -1.20 -6.17 6.13
CA GLY A 409 -0.86 -5.84 7.50
C GLY A 409 0.45 -5.04 7.53
N ASN A 410 0.37 -3.76 7.85
CA ASN A 410 1.51 -2.87 7.85
C ASN A 410 2.33 -2.98 9.15
N ILE A 411 1.85 -3.72 10.15
CA ILE A 411 2.49 -3.89 11.47
C ILE A 411 2.65 -5.38 11.82
N LEU A 412 3.87 -5.76 12.17
CA LEU A 412 4.28 -7.05 12.68
C LEU A 412 4.59 -6.98 14.19
N PRO A 413 4.33 -8.08 14.92
CA PRO A 413 3.72 -9.31 14.40
C PRO A 413 2.21 -9.12 14.09
N LEU A 414 1.70 -9.81 13.05
CA LEU A 414 0.35 -9.58 12.49
C LEU A 414 -0.78 -9.62 13.52
N TRP A 415 -0.65 -10.46 14.56
CA TRP A 415 -1.65 -10.58 15.62
C TRP A 415 -1.78 -9.32 16.49
N VAL A 416 -0.77 -8.45 16.50
CA VAL A 416 -0.81 -7.11 17.13
C VAL A 416 -1.22 -6.05 16.12
N GLY A 417 -0.67 -6.12 14.90
CA GLY A 417 -0.93 -5.15 13.85
C GLY A 417 -2.39 -5.11 13.39
N MET A 418 -2.98 -6.28 13.14
CA MET A 418 -4.36 -6.38 12.66
C MET A 418 -5.36 -5.69 13.61
N PRO A 419 -5.36 -5.91 14.95
CA PRO A 419 -6.21 -5.16 15.86
C PRO A 419 -6.06 -3.63 15.77
N ILE A 420 -4.83 -3.12 15.68
CA ILE A 420 -4.56 -1.67 15.58
C ILE A 420 -5.17 -1.10 14.28
N GLU A 421 -4.95 -1.79 13.17
CA GLU A 421 -5.50 -1.40 11.86
C GLU A 421 -7.02 -1.52 11.80
N ILE A 422 -7.61 -2.52 12.47
CA ILE A 422 -9.06 -2.66 12.61
C ILE A 422 -9.63 -1.47 13.38
N ILE A 423 -9.00 -1.06 14.48
CA ILE A 423 -9.45 0.12 15.26
C ILE A 423 -9.41 1.39 14.40
N ALA A 424 -8.34 1.59 13.63
CA ALA A 424 -8.21 2.72 12.70
C ALA A 424 -9.33 2.72 11.65
N THR A 425 -9.57 1.54 11.05
CA THR A 425 -10.56 1.35 9.99
C THR A 425 -11.99 1.52 10.51
N LEU A 426 -12.27 1.05 11.72
CA LEU A 426 -13.57 1.21 12.37
C LEU A 426 -13.93 2.69 12.56
N ALA A 427 -12.97 3.56 12.87
CA ALA A 427 -13.22 4.99 13.00
C ALA A 427 -13.72 5.61 11.68
N VAL A 428 -13.11 5.21 10.56
CA VAL A 428 -13.49 5.67 9.22
C VAL A 428 -14.87 5.15 8.81
N ILE A 429 -15.15 3.87 9.05
CA ILE A 429 -16.47 3.28 8.75
C ILE A 429 -17.56 3.89 9.65
N TRP A 430 -17.23 4.14 10.91
CA TRP A 430 -18.12 4.81 11.85
C TRP A 430 -18.45 6.24 11.39
N ALA A 431 -17.49 6.96 10.82
CA ALA A 431 -17.73 8.30 10.25
C ALA A 431 -18.81 8.26 9.16
N PHE A 432 -18.76 7.29 8.25
CA PHE A 432 -19.81 7.09 7.24
C PHE A 432 -21.14 6.68 7.86
N TYR A 433 -21.12 5.70 8.76
CA TYR A 433 -22.32 5.20 9.43
C TYR A 433 -23.05 6.32 10.17
N ARG A 434 -22.34 7.26 10.79
CA ARG A 434 -22.92 8.35 11.58
C ARG A 434 -23.23 9.61 10.79
N PHE A 435 -22.41 9.97 9.79
CA PHE A 435 -22.47 11.25 9.08
C PHE A 435 -22.83 11.06 7.61
N ASP A 436 -21.99 11.47 6.66
CA ASP A 436 -22.24 11.44 5.22
C ASP A 436 -20.97 10.98 4.46
N ILE A 437 -21.11 10.75 3.15
CA ILE A 437 -20.01 10.25 2.31
C ILE A 437 -18.80 11.19 2.26
N LEU A 438 -19.03 12.51 2.27
CA LEU A 438 -17.97 13.51 2.20
C LEU A 438 -17.21 13.58 3.52
N THR A 439 -17.92 13.51 4.66
CA THR A 439 -17.27 13.38 5.98
C THR A 439 -16.34 12.16 6.02
N ALA A 440 -16.80 11.01 5.52
CA ALA A 440 -16.03 9.78 5.54
C ALA A 440 -14.80 9.84 4.62
N PHE A 441 -14.92 10.48 3.44
CA PHE A 441 -13.80 10.72 2.53
C PHE A 441 -12.69 11.49 3.23
N TRP A 442 -13.04 12.65 3.81
CA TRP A 442 -12.06 13.54 4.41
C TRP A 442 -11.51 13.00 5.72
N ALA A 443 -12.27 12.19 6.46
CA ALA A 443 -11.75 11.44 7.61
C ALA A 443 -10.65 10.47 7.18
N LEU A 444 -10.90 9.65 6.16
CA LEU A 444 -9.90 8.73 5.63
C LEU A 444 -8.70 9.47 5.04
N PHE A 445 -8.94 10.45 4.18
CA PHE A 445 -7.89 11.24 3.55
C PHE A 445 -6.98 11.87 4.61
N THR A 446 -7.55 12.53 5.62
CA THR A 446 -6.78 13.17 6.70
C THR A 446 -6.01 12.14 7.55
N ALA A 447 -6.63 11.00 7.88
CA ALA A 447 -5.97 9.94 8.64
C ALA A 447 -4.76 9.36 7.90
N LEU A 448 -4.88 9.16 6.58
CA LEU A 448 -3.77 8.71 5.72
C LEU A 448 -2.71 9.79 5.50
N THR A 449 -3.07 11.07 5.72
CA THR A 449 -2.19 12.21 5.47
C THR A 449 -1.21 12.48 6.60
N ILE A 450 -1.65 12.33 7.85
CA ILE A 450 -0.90 12.88 9.00
C ILE A 450 0.48 12.25 9.14
N ASN A 451 0.60 10.93 8.99
CA ASN A 451 1.87 10.24 9.20
C ASN A 451 2.90 10.57 8.11
N PRO A 452 2.57 10.46 6.80
CA PRO A 452 3.50 10.86 5.73
C PRO A 452 3.79 12.36 5.72
N ALA A 453 2.81 13.21 6.07
CA ALA A 453 3.06 14.66 6.13
C ALA A 453 4.05 15.02 7.27
N ALA A 454 3.95 14.33 8.42
CA ALA A 454 4.86 14.55 9.54
C ALA A 454 6.31 14.14 9.22
N SER A 455 6.51 13.09 8.41
CA SER A 455 7.86 12.63 8.04
C SER A 455 8.59 13.66 7.17
N LEU A 456 7.90 14.45 6.33
CA LEU A 456 8.52 15.53 5.55
C LEU A 456 9.23 16.58 6.40
N PHE A 457 8.74 16.82 7.62
CA PHE A 457 9.35 17.77 8.54
C PHE A 457 10.49 17.18 9.37
N GLY A 458 10.52 15.86 9.54
CA GLY A 458 11.51 15.17 10.37
C GLY A 458 12.89 15.00 9.71
N ILE A 459 12.99 15.12 8.39
CA ILE A 459 14.14 14.60 7.62
C ILE A 459 15.21 15.67 7.32
N GLY A 460 14.92 16.95 7.58
CA GLY A 460 15.92 18.03 7.50
C GLY A 460 16.41 18.41 6.09
N ASN A 461 15.91 17.78 5.03
CA ASN A 461 16.17 18.16 3.64
C ASN A 461 15.30 19.37 3.23
N SER A 462 15.89 20.41 2.62
CA SER A 462 15.17 21.60 2.17
C SER A 462 14.05 21.31 1.18
N GLY A 463 14.20 20.29 0.31
CA GLY A 463 13.17 19.88 -0.66
C GLY A 463 11.96 19.20 -0.01
N HIS A 464 12.19 18.32 0.97
CA HIS A 464 11.10 17.67 1.72
C HIS A 464 10.40 18.66 2.65
N LEU A 465 11.15 19.57 3.29
CA LEU A 465 10.58 20.65 4.09
C LEU A 465 9.67 21.56 3.27
N ALA A 466 10.08 21.95 2.05
CA ALA A 466 9.23 22.72 1.14
C ALA A 466 7.95 21.95 0.79
N SER A 467 8.05 20.66 0.47
CA SER A 467 6.88 19.80 0.21
C SER A 467 5.97 19.69 1.43
N GLY A 468 6.53 19.62 2.64
CA GLY A 468 5.79 19.58 3.90
C GLY A 468 4.97 20.85 4.10
N TRP A 469 5.56 22.02 3.84
CA TRP A 469 4.83 23.28 3.89
C TRP A 469 3.73 23.38 2.84
N VAL A 470 3.92 22.81 1.64
CA VAL A 470 2.85 22.75 0.62
C VAL A 470 1.68 21.88 1.09
N VAL A 471 1.95 20.70 1.67
CA VAL A 471 0.91 19.84 2.26
C VAL A 471 0.19 20.55 3.41
N ALA A 472 0.93 21.23 4.30
CA ALA A 472 0.36 22.00 5.40
C ALA A 472 -0.49 23.18 4.90
N ALA A 473 -0.04 23.90 3.87
CA ALA A 473 -0.78 24.98 3.25
C ALA A 473 -2.07 24.48 2.59
N PHE A 474 -2.03 23.32 1.91
CA PHE A 474 -3.21 22.67 1.36
C PHE A 474 -4.23 22.34 2.46
N GLY A 475 -3.79 21.74 3.57
CA GLY A 475 -4.66 21.47 4.72
C GLY A 475 -5.23 22.75 5.35
N GLY A 476 -4.41 23.80 5.49
CA GLY A 476 -4.84 25.10 6.01
C GLY A 476 -5.87 25.80 5.13
N LEU A 477 -5.66 25.81 3.81
CA LEU A 477 -6.63 26.37 2.85
C LEU A 477 -7.94 25.58 2.87
N LEU A 478 -7.87 24.26 2.98
CA LEU A 478 -9.05 23.41 3.09
C LEU A 478 -9.84 23.70 4.37
N LEU A 479 -9.17 23.91 5.50
CA LEU A 479 -9.81 24.32 6.76
C LEU A 479 -10.46 25.70 6.65
N ILE A 480 -9.79 26.67 6.03
CA ILE A 480 -10.37 28.00 5.77
C ILE A 480 -11.63 27.86 4.91
N TYR A 481 -11.55 27.09 3.82
CA TYR A 481 -12.70 26.82 2.97
C TYR A 481 -13.84 26.13 3.74
N ALA A 482 -13.53 25.17 4.61
CA ALA A 482 -14.51 24.49 5.44
C ALA A 482 -15.23 25.44 6.41
N ILE A 483 -14.49 26.36 7.05
CA ILE A 483 -15.05 27.37 7.96
C ILE A 483 -15.91 28.39 7.21
N VAL A 484 -15.41 28.91 6.08
CA VAL A 484 -16.12 29.89 5.25
C VAL A 484 -17.44 29.30 4.74
N THR A 485 -17.42 28.06 4.26
CA THR A 485 -18.64 27.39 3.79
C THR A 485 -19.59 27.05 4.92
N PHE A 486 -19.09 26.64 6.09
CA PHE A 486 -19.91 26.34 7.26
C PHE A 486 -20.73 27.55 7.74
N TRP A 487 -20.19 28.76 7.66
CA TRP A 487 -20.91 30.00 7.98
C TRP A 487 -21.67 30.62 6.79
N GLY A 488 -21.58 30.01 5.61
CA GLY A 488 -22.28 30.46 4.42
C GLY A 488 -23.80 30.28 4.54
N SER A 489 -24.55 31.23 3.98
CA SER A 489 -26.01 31.11 3.89
C SER A 489 -26.42 30.16 2.77
N ASP A 490 -27.33 29.23 3.06
CA ASP A 490 -27.75 28.19 2.12
C ASP A 490 -28.84 28.69 1.16
N ARG A 491 -28.64 28.43 -0.13
CA ARG A 491 -29.61 28.79 -1.18
C ARG A 491 -30.67 27.70 -1.40
N ILE A 492 -30.39 26.46 -1.01
CA ILE A 492 -31.27 25.31 -1.23
C ILE A 492 -31.32 24.47 0.05
N THR A 493 -32.53 24.18 0.50
CA THR A 493 -32.79 23.27 1.63
C THR A 493 -33.63 22.05 1.22
N ASP A 494 -34.26 22.10 0.04
CA ASP A 494 -35.01 20.98 -0.53
C ASP A 494 -34.09 20.05 -1.33
N TYR A 495 -33.51 19.08 -0.63
CA TYR A 495 -32.53 18.14 -1.21
C TYR A 495 -33.16 17.14 -2.18
N GLN A 496 -34.47 16.90 -2.12
CA GLN A 496 -35.13 15.96 -3.04
C GLN A 496 -35.11 16.47 -4.49
N ARG A 497 -35.08 17.80 -4.69
CA ARG A 497 -35.03 18.42 -6.03
C ARG A 497 -33.69 18.27 -6.73
N ILE A 498 -32.60 18.15 -5.96
CA ILE A 498 -31.23 18.06 -6.50
C ILE A 498 -30.73 16.61 -6.58
N ALA A 499 -31.49 15.67 -6.02
CA ALA A 499 -31.22 14.25 -6.14
C ALA A 499 -31.29 13.81 -7.61
N PRO A 500 -30.48 12.82 -8.03
CA PRO A 500 -30.43 12.41 -9.42
C PRO A 500 -31.70 11.68 -9.86
N ALA A 501 -32.06 11.79 -11.13
CA ALA A 501 -33.31 11.24 -11.68
C ALA A 501 -33.52 9.74 -11.38
N PHE A 502 -32.46 8.93 -11.44
CA PHE A 502 -32.56 7.49 -11.14
C PHE A 502 -32.91 7.20 -9.67
N ALA A 503 -32.62 8.11 -8.73
CA ALA A 503 -33.00 7.94 -7.33
C ALA A 503 -34.53 8.00 -7.15
N LYS A 504 -35.22 8.77 -8.00
CA LYS A 504 -36.68 8.75 -8.10
C LYS A 504 -37.19 7.37 -8.50
N ASN A 505 -36.59 6.75 -9.52
CA ASN A 505 -36.95 5.39 -9.95
C ASN A 505 -36.79 4.37 -8.82
N ILE A 506 -35.71 4.46 -8.04
CA ILE A 506 -35.49 3.60 -6.86
C ILE A 506 -36.64 3.77 -5.85
N THR A 507 -37.03 5.02 -5.57
CA THR A 507 -38.07 5.36 -4.60
C THR A 507 -39.45 4.90 -5.09
N GLU A 508 -39.76 5.11 -6.36
CA GLU A 508 -41.00 4.65 -7.00
C GLU A 508 -41.10 3.12 -6.99
N ARG A 509 -40.00 2.41 -7.30
CA ARG A 509 -39.96 0.93 -7.21
C ARG A 509 -40.21 0.45 -5.78
N GLN A 510 -39.54 1.04 -4.79
CA GLN A 510 -39.74 0.68 -3.38
C GLN A 510 -41.19 0.90 -2.94
N ARG A 511 -41.79 2.03 -3.36
CA ARG A 511 -43.18 2.33 -3.07
C ARG A 511 -44.12 1.30 -3.70
N LEU A 512 -43.96 0.99 -4.98
CA LEU A 512 -44.78 -0.01 -5.68
C LEU A 512 -44.65 -1.38 -5.01
N GLN A 513 -43.43 -1.78 -4.67
CA GLN A 513 -43.17 -3.04 -3.99
C GLN A 513 -43.87 -3.09 -2.62
N ARG A 514 -43.87 -1.97 -1.87
CA ARG A 514 -44.59 -1.85 -0.60
C ARG A 514 -46.11 -1.96 -0.78
N GLU A 515 -46.65 -1.31 -1.80
CA GLU A 515 -48.09 -1.37 -2.13
C GLU A 515 -48.51 -2.81 -2.50
N LEU A 516 -47.66 -3.53 -3.24
CA LEU A 516 -47.89 -4.95 -3.57
C LEU A 516 -47.75 -5.87 -2.36
N GLU A 517 -46.77 -5.65 -1.48
CA GLU A 517 -46.63 -6.36 -0.20
C GLU A 517 -47.87 -6.20 0.66
N ILE A 518 -48.39 -4.97 0.78
CA ILE A 518 -49.63 -4.69 1.52
C ILE A 518 -50.83 -5.39 0.86
N ALA A 519 -50.96 -5.31 -0.46
CA ALA A 519 -52.06 -5.97 -1.18
C ALA A 519 -52.04 -7.49 -0.96
N ARG A 520 -50.84 -8.10 -0.96
CA ARG A 520 -50.64 -9.51 -0.63
C ARG A 520 -51.07 -9.81 0.80
N ASP A 521 -50.63 -9.03 1.77
CA ASP A 521 -50.98 -9.23 3.18
C ASP A 521 -52.51 -9.12 3.39
N VAL A 522 -53.15 -8.15 2.73
CA VAL A 522 -54.62 -8.00 2.75
C VAL A 522 -55.30 -9.22 2.13
N GLN A 523 -54.89 -9.67 0.94
CA GLN A 523 -55.45 -10.86 0.31
C GLN A 523 -55.30 -12.09 1.20
N MET A 524 -54.11 -12.32 1.75
CA MET A 524 -53.83 -13.46 2.63
C MET A 524 -54.63 -13.38 3.93
N SER A 525 -54.98 -12.17 4.41
CA SER A 525 -55.83 -11.98 5.58
C SER A 525 -57.30 -12.38 5.36
N PHE A 526 -57.76 -12.44 4.11
CA PHE A 526 -59.10 -12.92 3.78
C PHE A 526 -59.21 -14.44 3.72
N LEU A 527 -58.08 -15.17 3.68
CA LEU A 527 -58.11 -16.63 3.64
C LEU A 527 -58.39 -17.20 5.05
N PRO A 528 -59.11 -18.34 5.16
CA PRO A 528 -59.35 -19.01 6.44
C PRO A 528 -58.05 -19.28 7.20
N ALA A 529 -57.98 -18.77 8.44
CA ALA A 529 -56.82 -18.97 9.31
C ALA A 529 -56.75 -20.40 9.89
N VAL A 530 -57.89 -21.06 10.02
CA VAL A 530 -58.04 -22.42 10.55
C VAL A 530 -59.02 -23.17 9.66
N ASN A 531 -58.70 -24.42 9.33
CA ASN A 531 -59.63 -25.28 8.61
C ASN A 531 -60.77 -25.69 9.55
N PRO A 532 -62.02 -25.78 9.07
CA PRO A 532 -63.14 -26.20 9.89
C PRO A 532 -62.96 -27.66 10.37
N ASP A 533 -63.35 -27.93 11.60
CA ASP A 533 -63.36 -29.29 12.17
C ASP A 533 -64.71 -29.96 11.85
N VAL A 534 -64.70 -30.88 10.89
CA VAL A 534 -65.90 -31.60 10.45
C VAL A 534 -65.73 -33.08 10.73
N HIS A 535 -66.68 -33.66 11.46
CA HIS A 535 -66.63 -35.06 11.84
C HIS A 535 -66.48 -35.98 10.61
N ASN A 536 -65.43 -36.81 10.63
CA ASN A 536 -65.04 -37.74 9.55
C ASN A 536 -64.51 -37.08 8.25
N LEU A 537 -64.11 -35.80 8.27
CA LEU A 537 -63.44 -35.14 7.15
C LEU A 537 -62.08 -34.57 7.57
N ASP A 538 -61.03 -34.88 6.81
CA ASP A 538 -59.70 -34.26 6.97
C ASP A 538 -59.53 -33.17 5.90
N ILE A 539 -59.35 -31.91 6.33
CA ILE A 539 -59.35 -30.73 5.46
C ILE A 539 -57.99 -30.01 5.55
N ALA A 540 -57.35 -29.83 4.40
CA ALA A 540 -56.14 -29.03 4.25
C ALA A 540 -56.27 -28.06 3.06
N ALA A 541 -55.87 -26.80 3.25
CA ALA A 541 -55.86 -25.79 2.21
C ALA A 541 -54.58 -24.95 2.28
N ARG A 542 -54.09 -24.51 1.11
CA ARG A 542 -52.93 -23.62 1.00
C ARG A 542 -53.03 -22.83 -0.30
N CYS A 543 -52.98 -21.50 -0.20
CA CYS A 543 -52.84 -20.62 -1.36
C CYS A 543 -51.38 -20.15 -1.49
N ILE A 544 -50.80 -20.29 -2.68
CA ILE A 544 -49.45 -19.82 -3.01
C ILE A 544 -49.57 -18.94 -4.26
N PRO A 545 -49.57 -17.60 -4.13
CA PRO A 545 -49.63 -16.70 -5.27
C PRO A 545 -48.48 -16.94 -6.27
N ALA A 546 -48.78 -16.81 -7.57
CA ALA A 546 -47.78 -16.96 -8.63
C ALA A 546 -46.81 -15.77 -8.74
N LEU A 547 -47.26 -14.56 -8.39
CA LEU A 547 -46.47 -13.31 -8.35
C LEU A 547 -46.61 -12.66 -6.96
N GLU A 548 -46.58 -11.32 -6.86
CA GLU A 548 -46.76 -10.62 -5.58
C GLU A 548 -48.17 -10.83 -5.00
N VAL A 549 -49.21 -10.84 -5.84
CA VAL A 549 -50.63 -11.01 -5.47
C VAL A 549 -51.28 -12.03 -6.41
N GLY A 550 -52.16 -12.90 -5.90
CA GLY A 550 -52.85 -13.93 -6.67
C GLY A 550 -54.30 -13.55 -6.99
N GLY A 551 -54.94 -14.26 -7.93
CA GLY A 551 -56.41 -14.21 -8.08
C GLY A 551 -57.11 -15.21 -7.16
N ASP A 552 -56.40 -16.29 -6.82
CA ASP A 552 -56.94 -17.46 -6.15
C ASP A 552 -57.44 -17.14 -4.73
N TYR A 553 -58.66 -17.60 -4.44
CA TYR A 553 -59.34 -17.42 -3.16
C TYR A 553 -60.02 -18.71 -2.74
N TYR A 554 -60.04 -18.99 -1.44
CA TYR A 554 -60.91 -20.04 -0.90
C TYR A 554 -61.50 -19.63 0.44
N ASP A 555 -62.65 -20.19 0.77
CA ASP A 555 -63.34 -19.96 2.04
C ASP A 555 -64.21 -21.16 2.46
N PHE A 556 -64.49 -21.25 3.75
CA PHE A 556 -65.32 -22.27 4.37
C PHE A 556 -66.50 -21.61 5.09
N VAL A 557 -67.72 -21.89 4.64
CA VAL A 557 -68.93 -21.31 5.20
C VAL A 557 -69.75 -22.41 5.87
N GLU A 558 -69.96 -22.32 7.18
CA GLU A 558 -70.86 -23.22 7.90
C GLU A 558 -72.32 -22.92 7.53
N LEU A 559 -73.06 -23.97 7.18
CA LEU A 559 -74.47 -23.90 6.78
C LEU A 559 -75.33 -24.73 7.74
N GLU A 560 -76.61 -24.36 7.85
CA GLU A 560 -77.57 -25.09 8.68
C GLU A 560 -77.68 -26.57 8.28
N GLY A 561 -77.89 -27.43 9.28
CA GLY A 561 -78.07 -28.88 9.10
C GLY A 561 -76.77 -29.67 8.94
N ASN A 562 -75.67 -29.24 9.58
CA ASN A 562 -74.36 -29.90 9.54
C ASN A 562 -73.77 -29.99 8.12
N ARG A 563 -73.89 -28.89 7.35
CA ARG A 563 -73.37 -28.79 5.98
C ARG A 563 -72.24 -27.77 5.92
N LEU A 564 -71.19 -28.08 5.16
CA LEU A 564 -70.08 -27.18 4.90
C LEU A 564 -70.13 -26.69 3.45
N GLY A 565 -70.20 -25.37 3.26
CA GLY A 565 -69.98 -24.73 1.97
C GLY A 565 -68.49 -24.48 1.75
N VAL A 566 -67.97 -24.87 0.58
CA VAL A 566 -66.60 -24.58 0.18
C VAL A 566 -66.65 -23.64 -1.03
N VAL A 567 -65.97 -22.51 -0.90
CA VAL A 567 -65.80 -21.54 -2.00
C VAL A 567 -64.36 -21.66 -2.49
N ILE A 568 -64.16 -21.79 -3.80
CA ILE A 568 -62.86 -21.72 -4.46
C ILE A 568 -63.06 -20.87 -5.71
N GLY A 569 -62.24 -19.83 -5.86
CA GLY A 569 -62.32 -18.83 -6.93
C GLY A 569 -60.98 -18.53 -7.54
#